data_AF-A0A2D9C619-F1
#
_entry.id   AF-A0A2D9C619-F1
#
_cell.length_a   1.000
_cell.length_b   1.000
_cell.length_c   1.000
_cell.angle_alpha   90.00
_cell.angle_beta   90.00
_cell.angle_gamma   90.00
#
_symmetry.space_group_name_H-M   'P 1'
#
loop_
_entity.id
_entity.type
_entity.pdbx_description
1 polymer ?
#
loop_
_entity_poly.entity_id
_entity_poly.type
_entity_poly.pdbx_seq_one_letter_code
_entity_poly.pdbx_strand_id
1 'polypeptide(L)'
;MKMTEQQIQSKRIKELEAEGYYVLKLIKTNKNGIPDLVAFPKNCEVLFSEVKKLKGKVSALQEYRLKELQEHGLRTEIYRG
;
A
#
# COMPACT_ATOMS: atom_id res chain seq x y z
N MET A 1 0.88 -32.11 -2.94
CA MET A 1 1.07 -31.33 -1.70
C MET A 1 0.12 -30.14 -1.72
N LYS A 2 -0.51 -29.80 -0.59
CA LYS A 2 -1.39 -28.64 -0.48
C LYS A 2 -0.54 -27.36 -0.42
N MET A 3 -0.95 -26.29 -1.12
CA MET A 3 -0.25 -25.00 -1.06
C MET A 3 -0.22 -24.45 0.36
N THR A 4 0.86 -23.80 0.76
CA THR A 4 0.93 -23.06 2.01
C THR A 4 0.11 -21.77 1.91
N GLU A 5 -0.31 -21.20 3.05
CA GLU A 5 -1.02 -19.92 3.07
C GLU A 5 -0.19 -18.80 2.43
N GLN A 6 1.13 -18.81 2.60
CA GLN A 6 2.04 -17.88 1.94
C GLN A 6 1.98 -18.01 0.41
N GLN A 7 1.94 -19.24 -0.11
CA GLN A 7 1.83 -19.49 -1.55
C GLN A 7 0.46 -19.04 -2.08
N ILE A 8 -0.61 -19.27 -1.33
CA ILE A 8 -1.97 -18.82 -1.67
C ILE A 8 -2.05 -17.29 -1.68
N GLN A 9 -1.51 -16.63 -0.65
CA GLN A 9 -1.44 -15.17 -0.57
C GLN A 9 -0.64 -14.59 -1.74
N SER A 10 0.51 -15.18 -2.08
CA SER A 10 1.33 -14.73 -3.21
C SER A 10 0.62 -14.88 -4.55
N LYS A 11 -0.16 -15.96 -4.73
CA LYS A 11 -1.02 -16.13 -5.90
C LYS A 11 -2.10 -15.04 -5.95
N ARG A 12 -2.75 -14.77 -4.81
CA ARG A 12 -3.83 -13.78 -4.74
C ARG A 12 -3.37 -12.35 -5.03
N ILE A 13 -2.15 -11.98 -4.59
CA ILE A 13 -1.55 -10.68 -4.93
C ILE A 13 -1.46 -10.53 -6.45
N LYS A 14 -0.93 -11.54 -7.16
CA LYS A 14 -0.78 -11.51 -8.62
C LYS A 14 -2.11 -11.42 -9.36
N GLU A 15 -3.13 -12.14 -8.88
CA GLU A 15 -4.49 -12.06 -9.43
C GLU A 15 -5.05 -10.63 -9.31
N LEU A 16 -4.96 -10.04 -8.12
CA LEU A 16 -5.45 -8.67 -7.87
C LEU A 16 -4.65 -7.62 -8.66
N GLU A 17 -3.33 -7.76 -8.74
CA GLU A 17 -2.50 -6.86 -9.56
C GLU A 17 -2.87 -6.96 -11.05
N ALA A 18 -3.15 -8.17 -11.55
CA ALA A 18 -3.64 -8.39 -12.91
C ALA A 18 -5.04 -7.80 -13.15
N GLU A 19 -5.88 -7.73 -12.11
CA GLU A 19 -7.17 -7.04 -12.11
C GLU A 19 -7.01 -5.49 -12.02
N GLY A 20 -5.79 -4.98 -11.86
CA GLY A 20 -5.48 -3.55 -11.84
C GLY A 20 -5.52 -2.90 -10.45
N TYR A 21 -5.45 -3.70 -9.39
CA TYR A 21 -5.33 -3.19 -8.02
C TYR A 21 -3.87 -2.86 -7.67
N TYR A 22 -3.68 -1.85 -6.83
CA TYR A 22 -2.45 -1.67 -6.06
C TYR A 22 -2.58 -2.48 -4.77
N VAL A 23 -1.72 -3.48 -4.55
CA VAL A 23 -1.86 -4.41 -3.43
C VAL A 23 -0.75 -4.23 -2.41
N LEU A 24 -1.11 -4.08 -1.13
CA LEU A 24 -0.16 -4.03 -0.02
C LEU A 24 -0.38 -5.20 0.94
N LYS A 25 0.74 -5.80 1.36
CA LYS A 25 0.75 -6.73 2.48
C LYS A 25 0.83 -5.97 3.80
N LEU A 26 -0.11 -6.25 4.68
CA LEU A 26 -0.20 -5.65 6.00
C LEU A 26 0.62 -6.49 7.00
N ILE A 27 1.77 -5.95 7.42
CA ILE A 27 2.68 -6.62 8.38
C ILE A 27 2.53 -6.04 9.78
N LYS A 28 2.31 -4.72 9.87
CA LYS A 28 2.17 -4.01 11.15
C LYS A 28 1.06 -2.97 11.04
N THR A 29 0.03 -3.14 11.86
CA THR A 29 -1.14 -2.27 11.93
C THR A 29 -1.38 -1.84 13.37
N ASN A 30 -2.11 -0.74 13.57
CA ASN A 30 -2.51 -0.25 14.90
C ASN A 30 -3.74 -0.98 15.46
N LYS A 31 -4.47 -1.71 14.62
CA LYS A 31 -5.62 -2.54 14.97
C LYS A 31 -5.25 -4.02 14.83
N ASN A 32 -5.70 -4.83 15.78
CA ASN A 32 -5.51 -6.29 15.79
C ASN A 32 -6.57 -6.97 14.90
N GLY A 33 -6.25 -8.16 14.38
CA GLY A 33 -7.19 -8.97 13.59
C GLY A 33 -7.54 -8.40 12.22
N ILE A 34 -6.73 -7.48 11.69
CA ILE A 34 -6.89 -6.93 10.34
C ILE A 34 -6.49 -8.00 9.31
N PRO A 35 -7.16 -8.07 8.14
CA PRO A 35 -6.76 -8.98 7.05
C PRO A 35 -5.31 -8.77 6.57
N ASP A 36 -4.73 -9.79 5.93
CA ASP A 36 -3.31 -9.73 5.51
C ASP A 36 -3.02 -8.81 4.32
N LEU A 37 -4.00 -8.58 3.46
CA LEU A 37 -3.87 -7.81 2.22
C LEU A 37 -4.88 -6.67 2.20
N VAL A 38 -4.48 -5.56 1.63
CA VAL A 38 -5.37 -4.49 1.18
C VAL A 38 -5.12 -4.24 -0.30
N ALA A 39 -6.18 -4.11 -1.08
CA ALA A 39 -6.12 -3.90 -2.51
C ALA A 39 -6.89 -2.64 -2.86
N PHE A 40 -6.23 -1.70 -3.54
CA PHE A 40 -6.80 -0.42 -3.92
C PHE A 40 -7.11 -0.41 -5.42
N PRO A 41 -8.39 -0.32 -5.81
CA PRO A 41 -8.75 -0.09 -7.20
C PRO A 41 -8.09 1.18 -7.73
N LYS A 42 -7.82 1.22 -9.03
CA LYS A 42 -7.34 2.43 -9.70
C LYS A 42 -8.32 3.59 -9.47
N ASN A 43 -7.80 4.80 -9.21
CA ASN A 43 -8.58 6.01 -8.96
C ASN A 43 -9.57 5.94 -7.78
N CYS A 44 -9.35 5.06 -6.79
CA CYS A 44 -10.25 5.01 -5.63
C CYS A 44 -10.00 6.16 -4.64
N GLU A 45 -11.04 6.54 -3.90
CA GLU A 45 -10.95 7.60 -2.89
C GLU A 45 -10.30 7.11 -1.60
N VAL A 46 -8.98 7.08 -1.60
CA VAL A 46 -8.16 6.77 -0.42
C VAL A 46 -7.03 7.78 -0.29
N LEU A 47 -6.64 8.08 0.96
CA LEU A 47 -5.52 8.96 1.29
C LEU A 47 -4.36 8.15 1.88
N PHE A 48 -3.20 8.26 1.25
CA PHE A 48 -1.92 7.82 1.81
C PHE A 48 -1.18 9.03 2.40
N SER A 49 -0.99 9.04 3.72
CA SER A 49 -0.34 10.15 4.42
C SER A 49 1.06 9.76 4.91
N GLU A 50 2.10 10.39 4.36
CA GLU A 50 3.47 10.28 4.86
C GLU A 50 3.69 11.33 5.95
N VAL A 51 3.76 10.88 7.21
CA VAL A 51 3.89 11.75 8.37
C VAL A 51 5.36 12.05 8.67
N LYS A 52 5.71 13.34 8.75
CA LYS A 52 7.04 13.83 9.11
C LYS A 52 6.97 14.82 10.25
N LYS A 53 8.05 14.89 11.03
CA LYS A 53 8.33 16.07 11.86
C LYS A 53 8.47 17.31 10.97
N LEU A 54 8.26 18.51 11.52
CA LEU A 54 8.44 19.80 10.82
C LEU A 54 9.69 19.83 9.91
N LYS A 55 10.86 19.44 10.45
CA LYS A 55 12.14 19.41 9.72
C LYS A 55 12.53 18.03 9.15
N GLY A 56 11.63 17.04 9.21
CA GLY A 56 11.90 15.68 8.76
C GLY A 56 12.03 15.57 7.24
N LYS A 57 13.03 14.84 6.75
CA LYS A 57 13.22 14.60 5.31
C LYS A 57 12.31 13.46 4.83
N VAL A 58 11.80 13.59 3.61
CA VAL A 58 11.21 12.49 2.85
C VAL A 58 12.37 11.77 2.14
N SER A 59 12.42 10.45 2.21
CA SER A 59 13.48 9.70 1.55
C SER A 59 13.19 9.53 0.06
N ALA A 60 14.21 9.30 -0.76
CA ALA A 60 14.04 9.07 -2.19
C ALA A 60 13.08 7.89 -2.48
N LEU A 61 13.12 6.83 -1.66
CA LEU A 61 12.18 5.71 -1.79
C LEU A 61 10.73 6.13 -1.50
N GLN A 62 10.52 7.01 -0.51
CA GLN A 62 9.19 7.53 -0.20
C GLN A 62 8.68 8.43 -1.33
N GLU A 63 9.53 9.30 -1.89
CA GLU A 63 9.19 10.11 -3.07
C GLU A 63 8.78 9.23 -4.26
N TYR A 64 9.56 8.18 -4.54
CA TYR A 64 9.24 7.20 -5.57
C TYR A 64 7.87 6.55 -5.35
N ARG A 65 7.57 6.09 -4.13
CA ARG A 65 6.29 5.44 -3.81
C ARG A 65 5.11 6.40 -3.83
N LEU A 66 5.29 7.63 -3.36
CA LEU A 66 4.24 8.66 -3.43
C LEU A 66 3.88 8.97 -4.88
N LYS A 67 4.88 9.05 -5.76
CA LYS A 67 4.68 9.22 -7.21
C LYS A 67 3.94 8.01 -7.81
N GLU A 68 4.38 6.79 -7.50
CA GLU A 68 3.74 5.55 -7.96
C GLU A 68 2.25 5.48 -7.55
N LEU A 69 1.92 5.84 -6.30
CA LEU A 69 0.54 5.90 -5.80
C LEU A 69 -0.30 6.95 -6.55
N GLN A 70 0.28 8.13 -6.81
CA GLN A 70 -0.38 9.20 -7.59
C GLN A 70 -0.62 8.78 -9.05
N GLU A 71 0.34 8.11 -9.68
CA GLU A 71 0.21 7.56 -11.04
C GLU A 71 -0.89 6.49 -11.13
N HIS A 72 -1.13 5.76 -10.02
CA HIS A 72 -2.26 4.83 -9.88
C HIS A 72 -3.61 5.54 -9.59
N GLY A 73 -3.60 6.87 -9.46
CA GLY A 73 -4.79 7.69 -9.21
C GLY A 73 -5.19 7.80 -7.74
N LEU A 74 -4.29 7.45 -6.81
CA LEU A 74 -4.55 7.51 -5.37
C LEU A 74 -4.09 8.85 -4.82
N ARG A 75 -4.79 9.36 -3.80
CA ARG A 75 -4.39 10.61 -3.15
C ARG A 75 -3.23 10.35 -2.19
N THR A 76 -2.25 11.23 -2.24
CA THR A 76 -1.12 11.21 -1.31
C THR A 76 -0.89 12.58 -0.69
N GLU A 77 -0.32 12.60 0.51
CA GLU A 77 0.13 13.83 1.18
C GLU A 77 1.42 13.60 1.95
N ILE A 78 2.13 14.71 2.22
CA ILE A 78 3.21 14.77 3.21
C ILE A 78 2.70 15.64 4.35
N TYR A 79 2.24 15.01 5.43
CA TYR A 79 1.78 15.73 6.61
C TYR A 79 2.98 16.09 7.51
N ARG A 80 3.11 17.36 7.88
CA ARG A 80 4.18 17.86 8.74
C ARG A 80 3.62 18.41 10.04
N GLY A 81 3.97 17.77 11.15
CA GLY A 81 3.61 18.15 12.51
C GLY A 81 4.80 18.33 13.44
#